data_AF-A0A5S4T6J4-F1
#
_entry.id   AF-A0A5S4T6J4-F1
#
_cell.length_a   1.000
_cell.length_b   1.000
_cell.length_c   1.000
_cell.angle_alpha   90.00
_cell.angle_beta   90.00
_cell.angle_gamma   90.00
#
_symmetry.space_group_name_H-M   'P 1'
#
loop_
_entity.id
_entity.type
_entity.pdbx_description
1 polymer ?
#
loop_
_entity_poly.entity_id
_entity_poly.type
_entity_poly.pdbx_seq_one_letter_code
_entity_poly.pdbx_strand_id
1 'polypeptide(L)'
;EKAELTLTTLIRMEKNNPRLQFTTRFDNQMTNHRLRVLFPTHLKTDHHLADSIFETVKRPNHPDATFWKNPSNPQHQECFVSLFDGEKGVTIGNYGLNEYEILPDTNTIAITLLRSVGEMGDWGYFPTPEAQCLGKHSLSYSFESIT
;
A
#
# COMPACT_ATOMS: atom_id res chain seq x y z
N GLU A 1 9.46 -25.06 3.31
CA GLU A 1 10.01 -25.27 1.95
C GLU A 1 10.19 -23.91 1.29
N LYS A 2 11.17 -23.73 0.39
CA LYS A 2 11.36 -22.46 -0.34
C LYS A 2 10.80 -22.64 -1.75
N ALA A 3 9.97 -21.70 -2.19
CA ALA A 3 9.40 -21.67 -3.53
C ALA A 3 9.71 -20.33 -4.21
N GLU A 4 9.79 -20.32 -5.53
CA GLU A 4 10.00 -19.10 -6.32
C GLU A 4 8.68 -18.36 -6.51
N LEU A 5 8.67 -17.05 -6.26
CA LEU A 5 7.55 -16.16 -6.58
C LEU A 5 7.95 -15.26 -7.75
N THR A 6 7.35 -15.47 -8.91
CA THR A 6 7.53 -14.58 -10.06
C THR A 6 6.51 -13.45 -10.02
N LEU A 7 6.99 -12.21 -9.97
CA LEU A 7 6.17 -11.00 -10.08
C LEU A 7 6.30 -10.45 -11.50
N THR A 8 5.18 -10.05 -12.11
CA THR A 8 5.22 -9.32 -13.38
C THR A 8 4.39 -8.06 -13.29
N THR A 9 5.02 -6.91 -13.51
CA THR A 9 4.33 -5.60 -13.52
C THR A 9 4.28 -5.06 -14.93
N LEU A 10 3.07 -4.87 -15.45
CA LEU A 10 2.85 -4.09 -16.67
C LEU A 10 2.87 -2.61 -16.30
N ILE A 11 3.69 -1.83 -16.99
CA ILE A 11 3.78 -0.37 -16.84
C ILE A 11 3.19 0.25 -18.11
N ARG A 12 2.18 1.11 -17.95
CA ARG A 12 1.50 1.80 -19.06
C ARG A 12 1.62 3.30 -18.90
N MET A 13 2.22 3.93 -19.91
CA MET A 13 2.30 5.37 -20.10
C MET A 13 1.47 5.76 -21.32
N GLU A 14 0.74 6.87 -21.24
CA GLU A 14 -0.05 7.39 -22.36
C GLU A 14 0.41 8.82 -22.68
N LYS A 15 0.42 9.18 -23.97
CA LYS A 15 1.03 10.42 -24.47
C LYS A 15 0.62 11.69 -23.71
N ASN A 16 -0.66 11.82 -23.36
CA ASN A 16 -1.22 13.02 -22.75
C ASN A 16 -1.82 12.72 -21.35
N ASN A 17 -1.29 11.71 -20.66
CA ASN A 17 -1.76 11.34 -19.32
C ASN A 17 -0.58 11.43 -18.35
N PRO A 18 -0.60 12.35 -17.36
CA PRO A 18 0.48 12.45 -16.38
C PRO A 18 0.55 11.23 -15.46
N ARG A 19 -0.54 10.45 -15.38
CA ARG A 19 -0.66 9.29 -14.52
C ARG A 19 -0.02 8.05 -15.16
N LEU A 20 1.02 7.52 -14.52
CA LEU A 20 1.61 6.24 -14.86
C LEU A 20 0.79 5.11 -14.23
N GLN A 21 0.37 4.14 -15.05
CA GLN A 21 -0.48 3.04 -14.63
C GLN A 21 0.33 1.75 -14.45
N PHE A 22 0.05 1.01 -13.39
CA PHE A 22 0.69 -0.27 -13.08
C PHE A 22 -0.36 -1.37 -12.92
N THR A 23 -0.03 -2.57 -13.42
CA THR A 23 -0.76 -3.79 -13.09
C THR A 23 0.23 -4.89 -12.74
N THR A 24 0.27 -5.26 -11.47
CA THR A 24 1.14 -6.33 -10.96
C THR A 24 0.35 -7.63 -10.88
N ARG A 25 0.89 -8.69 -11.49
CA ARG A 25 0.32 -10.04 -11.50
C ARG A 25 1.31 -11.07 -10.96
N PHE A 26 0.77 -12.06 -10.28
CA PHE A 26 1.50 -13.22 -9.76
C PHE A 26 0.51 -14.35 -9.44
N ASP A 27 1.04 -15.56 -9.25
CA ASP A 27 0.30 -16.71 -8.74
C ASP A 27 0.82 -17.01 -7.33
N ASN A 28 0.02 -16.70 -6.31
CA ASN A 28 0.40 -16.87 -4.91
C ASN A 28 0.29 -18.34 -4.51
N GLN A 29 1.44 -18.97 -4.25
CA GLN A 29 1.54 -20.35 -3.76
C GLN A 29 2.24 -20.42 -2.39
N MET A 30 2.32 -19.28 -1.69
CA MET A 30 2.99 -19.15 -0.39
C MET A 30 2.00 -18.69 0.68
N THR A 31 2.20 -19.16 1.91
CA THR A 31 1.35 -18.87 3.07
C THR A 31 2.04 -17.94 4.05
N ASN A 32 1.26 -17.23 4.89
CA ASN A 32 1.74 -16.43 6.02
C ASN A 32 2.77 -15.35 5.63
N HIS A 33 2.47 -14.57 4.61
CA HIS A 33 3.33 -13.49 4.11
C HIS A 33 2.54 -12.24 3.72
N ARG A 34 3.25 -11.12 3.57
CA ARG A 34 2.69 -9.84 3.08
C ARG A 34 3.57 -9.29 1.96
N LEU A 35 2.96 -9.01 0.82
CA LEU A 35 3.62 -8.37 -0.33
C LEU A 35 3.18 -6.90 -0.43
N ARG A 36 4.15 -6.00 -0.61
CA ARG A 36 3.93 -4.55 -0.75
C ARG A 36 4.72 -3.99 -1.93
N VAL A 37 4.21 -2.93 -2.53
CA VAL A 37 4.96 -2.07 -3.46
C VAL A 37 5.32 -0.77 -2.75
N LEU A 38 6.54 -0.28 -2.99
CA LEU A 38 7.13 0.85 -2.26
C LEU A 38 7.44 2.00 -3.22
N PHE A 39 7.08 3.22 -2.83
CA PHE A 39 7.38 4.46 -3.53
C PHE A 39 8.13 5.41 -2.60
N PRO A 40 9.47 5.34 -2.53
CA PRO A 40 10.27 6.25 -1.74
C PRO A 40 10.21 7.66 -2.33
N THR A 41 9.70 8.64 -1.57
CA THR A 41 9.50 10.00 -2.08
C THR A 41 10.60 10.96 -1.64
N HIS A 42 11.17 10.76 -0.45
CA HIS A 42 12.11 11.69 0.19
C HIS A 42 11.61 13.14 0.30
N LEU A 43 10.29 13.37 0.18
CA LEU A 43 9.66 14.68 0.32
C LEU A 43 9.80 15.17 1.76
N LYS A 44 9.94 16.48 1.94
CA LYS A 44 10.09 17.11 3.26
C LYS A 44 8.73 17.51 3.81
N THR A 45 8.04 16.56 4.42
CA THR A 45 6.74 16.79 5.06
C THR A 45 6.53 15.83 6.23
N ASP A 46 5.82 16.30 7.24
CA ASP A 46 5.48 15.53 8.45
C ASP A 46 4.06 14.95 8.40
N HIS A 47 3.30 15.25 7.33
CA HIS A 47 1.93 14.79 7.15
C HIS A 47 1.72 14.26 5.72
N HIS A 48 0.71 13.42 5.59
CA HIS A 48 0.20 12.93 4.32
C HIS A 48 -1.30 13.16 4.24
N LEU A 49 -1.83 13.03 3.03
CA LEU A 49 -3.24 13.10 2.70
C LEU A 49 -3.70 11.72 2.25
N ALA A 50 -4.86 11.26 2.72
CA ALA A 50 -5.47 10.02 2.27
C ALA A 50 -6.91 10.25 1.87
N ASP A 51 -7.36 9.52 0.86
CA ASP A 51 -8.75 9.46 0.48
C ASP A 51 -9.54 8.69 1.55
N SER A 52 -10.56 9.33 2.10
CA SER A 52 -11.44 8.82 3.14
C SER A 52 -12.88 9.24 2.82
N ILE A 53 -13.83 8.82 3.66
CA ILE A 53 -15.26 8.97 3.38
C ILE A 53 -15.65 10.46 3.25
N PHE A 54 -15.84 10.90 2.01
CA PHE A 54 -16.15 12.29 1.65
C PHE A 54 -15.14 13.33 2.15
N GLU A 55 -13.89 12.93 2.38
CA GLU A 55 -12.84 13.85 2.82
C GLU A 55 -11.45 13.43 2.31
N THR A 56 -10.58 14.40 2.11
CA THR A 56 -9.14 14.16 1.97
C THR A 56 -8.49 14.38 3.33
N VAL A 57 -8.44 13.32 4.14
CA VAL A 57 -8.01 13.41 5.55
C VAL A 57 -6.51 13.64 5.64
N LYS A 58 -6.09 14.59 6.48
CA LYS A 58 -4.69 14.83 6.82
C LYS A 58 -4.29 13.99 8.04
N ARG A 59 -3.19 13.24 7.94
CA ARG A 59 -2.66 12.39 9.01
C ARG A 59 -1.17 12.64 9.22
N PRO A 60 -0.64 12.49 10.45
CA PRO A 60 0.79 12.57 10.70
C PRO A 60 1.52 11.35 10.10
N ASN A 61 2.77 11.54 9.67
CA ASN A 61 3.59 10.45 9.12
C ASN A 61 4.17 9.56 10.22
N HIS A 62 4.38 10.12 11.41
CA HIS A 62 4.78 9.37 12.60
C HIS A 62 3.55 9.11 13.48
N PRO A 63 3.36 7.89 14.01
CA PRO A 63 2.37 7.67 15.06
C PRO A 63 2.78 8.38 16.35
N ASP A 64 1.84 8.55 17.28
CA ASP A 64 2.14 9.15 18.59
C ASP A 64 3.09 8.27 19.40
N ALA A 65 4.36 8.68 19.49
CA ALA A 65 5.41 7.94 20.19
C ALA A 65 5.16 7.75 21.69
N THR A 66 4.28 8.55 22.29
CA THR A 66 3.91 8.44 23.71
C THR A 66 3.19 7.13 23.97
N PHE A 67 2.24 6.77 23.09
CA PHE A 67 1.32 5.66 23.30
C PHE A 67 1.57 4.48 22.35
N TRP A 68 2.04 4.75 21.14
CA TRP A 68 2.17 3.75 20.10
C TRP A 68 3.35 2.81 20.34
N LYS A 69 3.09 1.50 20.32
CA LYS A 69 4.11 0.45 20.51
C LYS A 69 4.25 -0.49 19.31
N ASN A 70 3.28 -0.48 18.40
CA ASN A 70 3.35 -1.30 17.20
C ASN A 70 4.46 -0.74 16.29
N PRO A 71 5.42 -1.55 15.83
CA PRO A 71 6.47 -1.10 14.90
C PRO A 71 5.93 -0.64 13.54
N SER A 72 4.67 -0.95 13.23
CA SER A 72 3.96 -0.49 12.04
C SER A 72 2.79 0.42 12.40
N ASN A 73 2.37 1.24 11.43
CA ASN A 73 1.19 2.11 11.48
C ASN A 73 0.36 1.98 10.19
N PRO A 74 -0.27 0.81 9.93
CA PRO A 74 -1.12 0.63 8.75
C PRO A 74 -2.35 1.53 8.82
N GLN A 75 -2.70 2.14 7.69
CA GLN A 75 -3.79 3.11 7.56
C GLN A 75 -4.73 2.73 6.41
N HIS A 76 -5.96 3.25 6.46
CA HIS A 76 -7.00 3.02 5.46
C HIS A 76 -7.01 4.13 4.40
N GLN A 77 -7.12 3.74 3.13
CA GLN A 77 -7.38 4.62 2.00
C GLN A 77 -8.52 4.07 1.12
N GLU A 78 -9.23 4.97 0.46
CA GLU A 78 -10.24 4.61 -0.54
C GLU A 78 -9.60 4.52 -1.95
N CYS A 79 -9.44 5.63 -2.66
CA CYS A 79 -8.88 5.65 -4.02
C CYS A 79 -7.40 6.05 -4.08
N PHE A 80 -6.88 6.80 -3.11
CA PHE A 80 -5.50 7.30 -3.14
C PHE A 80 -4.90 7.63 -1.77
N VAL A 81 -3.57 7.75 -1.77
CA VAL A 81 -2.76 8.41 -0.74
C VAL A 81 -1.77 9.36 -1.42
N SER A 82 -1.49 10.50 -0.79
CA SER A 82 -0.62 11.55 -1.34
C SER A 82 0.31 12.14 -0.28
N LEU A 83 1.54 12.43 -0.69
CA LEU A 83 2.51 13.24 0.05
C LEU A 83 2.75 14.52 -0.74
N PHE A 84 2.74 15.65 -0.03
CA PHE A 84 2.94 16.97 -0.61
C PHE A 84 3.74 17.83 0.37
N ASP A 85 4.76 18.54 -0.12
CA ASP A 85 5.65 19.38 0.71
C ASP A 85 5.30 20.88 0.68
N GLY A 86 4.28 21.26 -0.10
CA GLY A 86 3.89 22.65 -0.33
C GLY A 86 4.13 23.12 -1.77
N GLU A 87 5.04 22.48 -2.49
CA GLU A 87 5.36 22.77 -3.89
C GLU A 87 5.25 21.52 -4.77
N LYS A 88 5.81 20.40 -4.32
CA LYS A 88 5.86 19.13 -5.05
C LYS A 88 5.18 18.02 -4.27
N GLY A 89 4.76 16.99 -5.00
CA GLY A 89 4.10 15.86 -4.38
C GLY A 89 4.12 14.59 -5.21
N VAL A 90 3.70 13.51 -4.58
CA VAL A 90 3.47 12.21 -5.19
C VAL A 90 2.11 11.72 -4.74
N THR A 91 1.26 11.36 -5.70
CA THR A 91 -0.02 10.69 -5.44
C THR A 91 0.05 9.26 -5.96
N ILE A 92 -0.27 8.31 -5.08
CA ILE A 92 -0.43 6.91 -5.42
C ILE A 92 -1.92 6.59 -5.41
N GLY A 93 -2.45 6.23 -6.57
CA GLY A 93 -3.83 5.76 -6.72
C GLY A 93 -3.89 4.25 -6.69
N ASN A 94 -5.01 3.68 -6.27
CA ASN A 94 -5.23 2.23 -6.23
C ASN A 94 -6.60 1.80 -6.74
N TYR A 95 -6.76 0.50 -6.99
CA TYR A 95 -8.05 -0.14 -7.20
C TYR A 95 -8.23 -1.29 -6.20
N GLY A 96 -9.01 -1.06 -5.14
CA GLY A 96 -9.27 -2.05 -4.08
C GLY A 96 -8.07 -2.41 -3.17
N LEU A 97 -7.02 -1.57 -3.12
CA LEU A 97 -5.84 -1.78 -2.27
C LEU A 97 -5.90 -0.83 -1.06
N ASN A 98 -6.79 -1.13 -0.12
CA ASN A 98 -7.20 -0.17 0.91
C ASN A 98 -6.24 -0.03 2.10
N GLU A 99 -5.16 -0.81 2.17
CA GLU A 99 -4.12 -0.69 3.21
C GLU A 99 -2.89 0.01 2.64
N TYR A 100 -2.48 1.12 3.26
CA TYR A 100 -1.20 1.76 3.03
C TYR A 100 -0.46 2.03 4.34
N GLU A 101 0.82 2.36 4.25
CA GLU A 101 1.64 2.84 5.36
C GLU A 101 2.63 3.88 4.84
N ILE A 102 2.84 4.96 5.60
CA ILE A 102 3.96 5.89 5.37
C ILE A 102 5.13 5.42 6.22
N LEU A 103 6.27 5.13 5.59
CA LEU A 103 7.52 4.84 6.29
C LEU A 103 8.29 6.16 6.47
N PRO A 104 8.30 6.74 7.68
CA PRO A 104 8.63 8.15 7.85
C PRO A 104 10.10 8.48 7.58
N ASP A 105 11.04 7.56 7.85
CA ASP A 105 12.49 7.78 7.64
C ASP A 105 12.85 8.20 6.20
N THR A 106 12.02 7.80 5.24
CA THR A 106 12.20 8.10 3.81
C THR A 106 10.96 8.71 3.16
N ASN A 107 9.90 8.95 3.96
CA ASN A 107 8.56 9.24 3.47
C ASN A 107 8.15 8.31 2.30
N THR A 108 8.40 7.01 2.46
CA THR A 108 8.01 6.01 1.48
C THR A 108 6.53 5.69 1.62
N ILE A 109 5.78 5.79 0.52
CA ILE A 109 4.41 5.27 0.45
C ILE A 109 4.49 3.77 0.18
N ALA A 110 4.03 2.95 1.12
CA ALA A 110 3.93 1.51 0.98
C ALA A 110 2.47 1.10 0.78
N ILE A 111 2.15 0.50 -0.37
CA ILE A 111 0.81 -0.05 -0.66
C ILE A 111 0.85 -1.56 -0.50
N THR A 112 -0.05 -2.12 0.31
CA THR A 112 -0.16 -3.57 0.47
C THR A 112 -0.90 -4.18 -0.72
N LEU A 113 -0.26 -5.12 -1.41
CA LEU A 113 -0.81 -5.82 -2.58
C LEU A 113 -1.47 -7.14 -2.19
N LEU A 114 -0.94 -7.81 -1.17
CA LEU A 114 -1.42 -9.10 -0.69
C LEU A 114 -1.06 -9.27 0.78
N ARG A 115 -1.97 -9.84 1.58
CA ARG A 115 -1.70 -10.30 2.94
C ARG A 115 -2.35 -11.66 3.14
N SER A 116 -1.55 -12.67 3.46
CA SER A 116 -1.96 -14.07 3.54
C SER A 116 -1.82 -14.54 4.99
N VAL A 117 -2.91 -15.04 5.57
CA VAL A 117 -2.94 -15.54 6.97
C VAL A 117 -3.73 -16.85 7.04
N GLY A 118 -3.54 -17.61 8.12
CA GLY A 118 -4.13 -18.96 8.26
C GLY A 118 -5.28 -19.09 9.25
N GLU A 119 -5.60 -18.02 9.98
CA GLU A 119 -6.66 -18.03 10.99
C GLU A 119 -7.35 -16.67 11.08
N MET A 120 -8.58 -16.67 11.56
CA MET A 120 -9.36 -15.46 11.82
C MET A 120 -8.80 -14.64 12.98
N GLY A 121 -8.29 -15.33 14.01
CA GLY A 121 -7.85 -14.73 15.27
C GLY A 121 -9.02 -14.42 16.22
N ASP A 122 -8.87 -13.34 16.98
CA ASP A 122 -9.81 -12.89 18.02
C ASP A 122 -9.88 -13.84 19.23
N TRP A 123 -11.09 -14.24 19.67
CA TRP A 123 -11.32 -14.96 20.93
C TRP A 123 -10.93 -16.45 20.92
N GLY A 124 -10.55 -17.02 19.79
CA GLY A 124 -10.30 -18.45 19.67
C GLY A 124 -9.54 -18.84 18.42
N TYR A 125 -9.36 -20.15 18.26
CA TYR A 125 -8.67 -20.73 17.10
C TYR A 125 -9.67 -21.11 16.01
N PHE A 126 -9.70 -20.33 14.94
CA PHE A 126 -10.59 -20.52 13.79
C PHE A 126 -9.76 -20.57 12.50
N PRO A 127 -9.43 -21.78 12.00
CA PRO A 127 -8.62 -21.91 10.79
C PRO A 127 -9.37 -21.38 9.58
N THR A 128 -8.69 -20.54 8.79
CA THR A 128 -9.22 -19.90 7.58
C THR A 128 -8.26 -20.14 6.42
N PRO A 129 -8.14 -21.38 5.91
CA PRO A 129 -7.14 -21.73 4.90
C PRO A 129 -7.25 -20.88 3.62
N GLU A 130 -8.46 -20.46 3.23
CA GLU A 130 -8.68 -19.59 2.08
C GLU A 130 -8.22 -18.14 2.30
N ALA A 131 -8.04 -17.70 3.55
CA ALA A 131 -7.46 -16.38 3.87
C ALA A 131 -5.95 -16.31 3.58
N GLN A 132 -5.35 -17.42 3.15
CA GLN A 132 -4.02 -17.43 2.54
C GLN A 132 -4.02 -16.83 1.14
N CYS A 133 -5.20 -16.61 0.54
CA CYS A 133 -5.35 -15.96 -0.75
C CYS A 133 -4.48 -16.62 -1.83
N LEU A 134 -4.47 -17.94 -1.90
CA LEU A 134 -3.69 -18.68 -2.91
C LEU A 134 -4.29 -18.49 -4.31
N GLY A 135 -3.48 -18.70 -5.34
CA GLY A 135 -3.87 -18.56 -6.74
C GLY A 135 -3.52 -17.21 -7.36
N LYS A 136 -4.11 -16.92 -8.52
CA LYS A 136 -3.73 -15.77 -9.36
C LYS A 136 -4.31 -14.46 -8.82
N HIS A 137 -3.46 -13.44 -8.77
CA HIS A 137 -3.84 -12.07 -8.44
C HIS A 137 -3.43 -11.10 -9.55
N SER A 138 -4.22 -10.03 -9.71
CA SER A 138 -3.92 -8.91 -10.61
C SER A 138 -4.34 -7.61 -9.93
N LEU A 139 -3.35 -6.81 -9.52
CA LEU A 139 -3.54 -5.63 -8.68
C LEU A 139 -3.17 -4.38 -9.47
N SER A 140 -4.04 -3.38 -9.48
CA SER A 140 -3.86 -2.15 -10.25
C SER A 140 -3.68 -0.94 -9.35
N TYR A 141 -2.70 -0.12 -9.68
CA TYR A 141 -2.35 1.12 -8.97
C TYR A 141 -1.69 2.10 -9.94
N SER A 142 -1.46 3.33 -9.49
CA SER A 142 -0.89 4.39 -10.32
C SER A 142 0.06 5.30 -9.56
N PHE A 143 0.93 5.96 -10.29
CA PHE A 143 1.80 7.02 -9.80
C PHE A 143 1.55 8.30 -10.59
N GLU A 144 1.45 9.42 -9.89
CA GLU A 144 1.45 10.75 -10.49
C GLU A 144 2.32 11.68 -9.65
N SER A 145 3.22 12.41 -10.32
CA SER A 145 4.02 13.44 -9.69
C SER A 145 3.30 14.78 -9.81
N ILE A 146 3.23 15.52 -8.71
CA ILE A 146 2.79 16.91 -8.65
C ILE A 146 4.06 17.77 -8.69
N THR A 147 4.14 18.67 -9.67
CA THR A 147 5.27 19.57 -9.90
C THR A 147 4.83 21.01 -9.93
#